data_AF-A0A3D1RBX3-F1
#
_entry.id   AF-A0A3D1RBX3-F1
#
_cell.length_a   1.000
_cell.length_b   1.000
_cell.length_c   1.000
_cell.angle_alpha   90.00
_cell.angle_beta   90.00
_cell.angle_gamma   90.00
#
_symmetry.space_group_name_H-M   'P 1'
#
loop_
_entity.id
_entity.type
_entity.pdbx_description
1 polymer ?
#
loop_
_entity_poly.entity_id
_entity_poly.type
_entity_poly.pdbx_seq_one_letter_code
_entity_poly.pdbx_strand_id
1 'polypeptide(L)'
;EHPKQVILGARPCDVAAVEILDKVMGWDYRDELWFGRREATTIVSLACRGVDKSCFCTAVGSGPDAQKGADILLVPSDGDAYLAQILTPKGQALVEAHAQRFGEASGAEAAKSFREAATRKVASNLPIEATKLSGWLADNYEH
;
A
#
# COMPACT_ATOMS: atom_id res chain seq x y z
N GLU A 1 16.57 12.87 -18.16
CA GLU A 1 16.95 11.58 -17.54
C GLU A 1 16.24 11.47 -16.19
N HIS A 2 15.72 10.29 -15.83
CA HIS A 2 15.03 10.07 -14.57
C HIS A 2 15.95 9.28 -13.63
N PRO A 3 16.54 9.91 -12.60
CA PRO A 3 17.46 9.20 -11.71
C PRO A 3 16.71 8.11 -10.92
N LYS A 4 17.38 6.97 -10.71
CA LYS A 4 16.84 5.91 -9.87
C LYS A 4 16.64 6.43 -8.44
N GLN A 5 15.48 6.15 -7.87
CA GLN A 5 15.12 6.61 -6.54
C GLN A 5 14.28 5.57 -5.78
N VAL A 6 14.29 5.68 -4.46
CA VAL A 6 13.49 4.84 -3.57
C VAL A 6 12.57 5.73 -2.75
N ILE A 7 11.27 5.44 -2.80
CA ILE A 7 10.31 5.97 -1.82
C ILE A 7 10.26 4.97 -0.67
N LEU A 8 10.58 5.42 0.54
CA LEU A 8 10.63 4.57 1.72
C LEU A 8 9.57 4.99 2.75
N GLY A 9 8.80 4.02 3.23
CA GLY A 9 7.83 4.22 4.31
C GLY A 9 6.50 4.84 3.89
N ALA A 10 6.20 4.88 2.58
CA ALA A 10 4.92 5.37 2.10
C ALA A 10 3.76 4.53 2.65
N ARG A 11 2.63 5.19 2.99
CA ARG A 11 1.46 4.48 3.52
C ARG A 11 0.75 3.72 2.40
N PRO A 12 0.22 2.51 2.66
CA PRO A 12 -0.48 1.75 1.63
C PRO A 12 -1.65 2.47 0.97
N CYS A 13 -2.33 3.38 1.68
CA CYS A 13 -3.37 4.23 1.08
C CYS A 13 -2.81 5.20 0.02
N ASP A 14 -1.63 5.78 0.25
CA ASP A 14 -0.98 6.68 -0.71
C ASP A 14 -0.42 5.89 -1.90
N VAL A 15 0.17 4.73 -1.62
CA VAL A 15 0.76 3.87 -2.67
C VAL A 15 -0.31 3.30 -3.59
N ALA A 16 -1.49 2.98 -3.06
CA ALA A 16 -2.63 2.55 -3.89
C ALA A 16 -3.06 3.60 -4.92
N ALA A 17 -2.83 4.89 -4.66
CA ALA A 17 -3.13 5.96 -5.62
C ALA A 17 -2.22 5.91 -6.85
N VAL A 18 -1.02 5.34 -6.77
CA VAL A 18 -0.07 5.27 -7.88
C VAL A 18 -0.65 4.46 -9.05
N GLU A 19 -1.31 3.33 -8.79
CA GLU A 19 -1.97 2.54 -9.85
C GLU A 19 -3.15 3.28 -10.49
N ILE A 20 -3.82 4.15 -9.72
CA ILE A 20 -4.89 5.00 -10.25
C ILE A 20 -4.29 6.05 -11.18
N LEU A 21 -3.20 6.70 -10.75
CA LEU A 21 -2.47 7.67 -11.56
C LEU A 21 -1.89 7.02 -12.83
N ASP A 22 -1.35 5.80 -12.75
CA ASP A 22 -0.87 5.07 -13.93
C ASP A 22 -1.95 4.94 -15.02
N LYS A 23 -3.22 4.76 -14.62
CA LYS A 23 -4.35 4.74 -15.58
C LYS A 23 -4.61 6.12 -16.18
N VAL A 24 -4.66 7.17 -15.36
CA VAL A 24 -4.94 8.55 -15.82
C VAL A 24 -3.84 9.03 -16.76
N MET A 25 -2.58 8.83 -16.37
CA MET A 25 -1.40 9.28 -17.10
C MET A 25 -1.09 8.41 -18.33
N GLY A 26 -1.80 7.30 -18.51
CA GLY A 26 -1.68 6.39 -19.65
C GLY A 26 -2.98 6.16 -20.42
N TRP A 27 -4.01 6.98 -20.20
CA TRP A 27 -5.34 6.75 -20.76
C TRP A 27 -5.39 6.96 -22.28
N ASP A 28 -5.33 8.22 -22.74
CA ASP A 28 -5.37 8.58 -24.16
C ASP A 28 -3.99 8.91 -24.74
N TYR A 29 -3.03 9.23 -23.85
CA TYR A 29 -1.65 9.51 -24.19
C TYR A 29 -0.77 8.96 -23.06
N ARG A 30 0.35 8.35 -23.43
CA ARG A 30 1.36 7.89 -22.47
C ARG A 30 2.23 9.07 -22.06
N ASP A 31 2.01 9.58 -20.85
CA ASP A 31 2.88 10.62 -20.28
C ASP A 31 4.28 10.05 -19.97
N GLU A 32 5.22 10.28 -20.89
CA GLU A 32 6.60 9.81 -20.78
C GLU A 32 7.31 10.33 -19.52
N LEU A 33 6.96 11.53 -19.01
CA LEU A 33 7.57 12.07 -17.80
C LEU A 33 7.05 11.38 -16.54
N TRP A 34 5.77 11.03 -16.51
CA TRP A 34 5.20 10.21 -15.44
C TRP A 34 5.81 8.82 -15.46
N PHE A 35 5.74 8.13 -16.60
CA PHE A 35 6.15 6.74 -16.67
C PHE A 35 7.66 6.56 -16.55
N GLY A 36 8.46 7.48 -17.10
CA GLY A 36 9.91 7.48 -16.87
C GLY A 36 10.26 7.61 -15.38
N ARG A 37 9.53 8.44 -14.62
CA ARG A 37 9.67 8.51 -13.15
C ARG A 37 9.15 7.26 -12.45
N ARG A 38 8.00 6.73 -12.88
CA ARG A 38 7.38 5.51 -12.33
C ARG A 38 8.29 4.30 -12.48
N GLU A 39 8.99 4.18 -13.60
CA GLU A 39 9.95 3.12 -13.90
C GLU A 39 11.24 3.27 -13.10
N ALA A 40 11.77 4.49 -12.97
CA ALA A 40 12.97 4.78 -12.18
C ALA A 40 12.76 4.71 -10.65
N THR A 41 11.51 4.67 -10.19
CA THR A 41 11.17 4.64 -8.76
C THR A 41 10.86 3.24 -8.27
N THR A 42 11.50 2.85 -7.16
CA THR A 42 11.13 1.68 -6.36
C THR A 42 10.37 2.14 -5.11
N ILE A 43 9.22 1.53 -4.82
CA ILE A 43 8.36 1.92 -3.69
C ILE A 43 8.42 0.86 -2.59
N VAL A 44 8.95 1.25 -1.44
CA VAL A 44 8.95 0.47 -0.20
C VAL A 44 7.88 1.05 0.73
N SER A 45 6.71 0.40 0.79
CA SER A 45 5.60 0.83 1.64
C SER A 45 5.76 0.32 3.07
N LEU A 46 5.10 0.97 4.03
CA LEU A 46 5.09 0.57 5.43
C LEU A 46 3.66 0.36 5.90
N ALA A 47 3.34 -0.87 6.31
CA ALA A 47 2.05 -1.23 6.86
C ALA A 47 1.65 -0.27 7.99
N CYS A 48 0.43 0.25 7.88
CA CYS A 48 -0.14 1.25 8.74
C CYS A 48 -0.64 0.63 10.05
N ARG A 49 -0.37 1.29 11.18
CA ARG A 49 -0.88 0.91 12.51
C ARG A 49 -2.36 1.29 12.74
N GLY A 50 -3.04 1.84 11.72
CA GLY A 50 -4.38 2.44 11.81
C GLY A 50 -4.35 3.75 12.60
N VAL A 51 -4.33 4.89 11.89
CA VAL A 51 -4.17 6.21 12.51
C VAL A 51 -5.46 7.03 12.40
N ASP A 52 -5.96 7.39 13.58
CA ASP A 52 -7.18 8.16 13.87
C ASP A 52 -8.54 7.59 13.39
N LYS A 53 -9.61 8.23 13.87
CA LYS A 53 -11.00 7.80 13.70
C LYS A 53 -11.53 8.02 12.27
N SER A 54 -10.83 8.80 11.46
CA SER A 54 -11.17 9.15 10.09
C SER A 54 -10.56 8.18 9.08
N CYS A 55 -9.74 7.22 9.48
CA CYS A 55 -9.21 6.20 8.57
C CYS A 55 -10.34 5.31 8.01
N PHE A 56 -10.43 5.20 6.67
CA PHE A 56 -11.47 4.43 5.96
C PHE A 56 -10.92 3.50 4.87
N CYS A 57 -9.61 3.23 4.82
CA CYS A 57 -9.00 2.48 3.70
C CYS A 57 -9.61 1.10 3.46
N THR A 58 -10.11 0.43 4.51
CA THR A 58 -10.80 -0.86 4.41
C THR A 58 -12.16 -0.78 3.70
N ALA A 59 -12.85 0.38 3.73
CA ALA A 59 -14.13 0.55 3.04
C ALA A 59 -14.00 0.77 1.53
N VAL A 60 -12.82 1.16 1.05
CA VAL A 60 -12.57 1.47 -0.37
C VAL A 60 -11.77 0.37 -1.08
N GLY A 61 -11.83 -0.86 -0.56
CA GLY A 61 -11.14 -2.01 -1.17
C GLY A 61 -9.61 -1.95 -1.06
N SER A 62 -9.10 -1.19 -0.09
CA SER A 62 -7.70 -1.15 0.32
C SER A 62 -7.56 -1.67 1.75
N GLY A 63 -6.41 -1.45 2.39
CA GLY A 63 -6.18 -1.90 3.75
C GLY A 63 -4.90 -1.33 4.36
N PRO A 64 -4.73 -1.45 5.68
CA PRO A 64 -3.53 -0.99 6.38
C PRO A 64 -2.24 -1.63 5.89
N ASP A 65 -2.33 -2.78 5.22
CA ASP A 65 -1.22 -3.56 4.66
C ASP A 65 -1.41 -3.85 3.17
N ALA A 66 -2.16 -3.00 2.46
CA ALA A 66 -2.38 -3.16 1.03
C ALA A 66 -1.05 -3.21 0.26
N GLN A 67 -0.98 -4.16 -0.68
CA GLN A 67 0.23 -4.43 -1.47
C GLN A 67 0.24 -3.68 -2.80
N LYS A 68 -0.92 -3.20 -3.25
CA LYS A 68 -1.08 -2.51 -4.55
C LYS A 68 -0.12 -1.33 -4.68
N GLY A 69 0.54 -1.23 -5.82
CA GLY A 69 1.53 -0.22 -6.17
C GLY A 69 2.90 -0.33 -5.48
N ALA A 70 3.08 -1.18 -4.46
CA ALA A 70 4.34 -1.32 -3.74
C ALA A 70 5.26 -2.37 -4.38
N ASP A 71 6.56 -2.14 -4.33
CA ASP A 71 7.59 -3.11 -4.73
C ASP A 71 8.04 -3.97 -3.54
N ILE A 72 8.05 -3.39 -2.35
CA ILE A 72 8.26 -4.06 -1.06
C ILE A 72 7.25 -3.50 -0.06
N LEU A 73 6.63 -4.36 0.75
CA LEU A 73 5.83 -3.97 1.91
C LEU A 73 6.57 -4.33 3.20
N LEU A 74 6.89 -3.34 4.02
CA LEU A 74 7.41 -3.54 5.37
C LEU A 74 6.25 -3.68 6.35
N VAL A 75 6.24 -4.77 7.12
CA VAL A 75 5.23 -5.01 8.16
C VAL A 75 5.91 -5.10 9.51
N PRO A 76 5.52 -4.26 10.49
CA PRO A 76 6.05 -4.36 11.84
C PRO A 76 5.93 -5.80 12.39
N SER A 77 7.00 -6.26 13.02
CA SER A 77 7.12 -7.60 13.57
C SER A 77 7.63 -7.51 15.02
N ASP A 78 8.39 -8.51 15.49
CA ASP A 78 8.92 -8.57 16.85
C ASP A 78 9.91 -7.42 17.13
N GLY A 79 9.73 -6.75 18.28
CA GLY A 79 10.58 -5.63 18.70
C GLY A 79 10.58 -4.48 17.69
N ASP A 80 11.77 -4.01 17.31
CA ASP A 80 11.98 -2.93 16.33
C ASP A 80 12.18 -3.47 14.89
N ALA A 81 11.84 -4.74 14.64
CA ALA A 81 12.00 -5.38 13.34
C ALA A 81 10.79 -5.20 12.42
N TYR A 82 11.04 -5.39 11.12
CA TYR A 82 10.03 -5.39 10.08
C TYR A 82 10.20 -6.64 9.21
N LEU A 83 9.10 -7.34 8.94
CA LEU A 83 9.04 -8.35 7.90
C LEU A 83 8.94 -7.63 6.55
N ALA A 84 9.95 -7.82 5.69
CA ALA A 84 9.96 -7.29 4.34
C ALA A 84 9.30 -8.30 3.38
N GLN A 85 8.12 -7.96 2.87
CA GLN A 85 7.43 -8.74 1.85
C GLN A 85 7.79 -8.18 0.47
N ILE A 86 8.51 -8.96 -0.33
CA ILE A 86 8.90 -8.60 -1.70
C ILE A 86 7.72 -8.88 -2.62
N LEU A 87 7.32 -7.88 -3.42
CA LEU A 87 6.10 -7.93 -4.23
C LEU A 87 6.38 -7.89 -5.74
N THR A 88 7.49 -7.30 -6.15
CA THR A 88 7.83 -7.12 -7.57
C THR A 88 9.32 -7.40 -7.84
N PRO A 89 9.71 -7.58 -9.12
CA PRO A 89 11.12 -7.70 -9.50
C PRO A 89 11.99 -6.51 -9.08
N LYS A 90 11.43 -5.28 -9.03
CA LYS A 90 12.17 -4.10 -8.52
C LYS A 90 12.48 -4.24 -7.04
N GLY A 91 11.53 -4.75 -6.26
CA GLY A 91 11.72 -5.03 -4.85
C GLY A 91 12.79 -6.10 -4.64
N GLN A 92 12.74 -7.18 -5.42
CA GLN A 92 13.74 -8.24 -5.39
C GLN A 92 15.14 -7.69 -5.69
N ALA A 93 15.30 -6.93 -6.77
CA ALA A 93 16.57 -6.32 -7.14
C ALA A 93 17.12 -5.37 -6.05
N LEU A 94 16.24 -4.62 -5.37
CA LEU A 94 16.64 -3.76 -4.26
C LEU A 94 17.14 -4.56 -3.06
N VAL A 95 16.48 -5.67 -2.71
CA VAL A 95 16.91 -6.57 -1.62
C VAL A 95 18.24 -7.22 -1.96
N GLU A 96 18.41 -7.74 -3.17
CA GLU A 96 19.66 -8.38 -3.61
C GLU A 96 20.84 -7.41 -3.61
N ALA A 97 20.65 -6.19 -4.11
CA ALA A 97 21.69 -5.15 -4.12
C ALA A 97 22.11 -4.70 -2.71
N HIS A 98 21.30 -4.99 -1.69
CA HIS A 98 21.52 -4.58 -0.32
C HIS A 98 21.34 -5.72 0.68
N ALA A 99 21.67 -6.95 0.29
CA ALA A 99 21.42 -8.16 1.07
C ALA A 99 21.93 -8.09 2.52
N GLN A 100 23.05 -7.39 2.75
CA GLN A 100 23.61 -7.16 4.09
C GLN A 100 22.72 -6.36 5.04
N ARG A 101 21.69 -5.69 4.53
CA ARG A 101 20.69 -4.93 5.31
C ARG A 101 19.45 -5.75 5.64
N PHE A 102 19.34 -6.96 5.10
CA PHE A 102 18.22 -7.86 5.32
C PHE A 102 18.72 -9.11 6.05
N GLY A 103 17.90 -9.61 6.98
CA GLY A 103 18.14 -10.88 7.66
C GLY A 103 17.25 -11.98 7.09
N GLU A 104 17.42 -13.20 7.61
CA GLU A 104 16.46 -14.27 7.36
C GLU A 104 15.06 -13.87 7.83
N ALA A 105 14.04 -14.26 7.06
CA ALA A 105 12.66 -13.92 7.38
C ALA A 105 12.24 -14.59 8.70
N SER A 106 11.92 -13.76 9.71
CA SER A 106 11.42 -14.17 11.01
C SER A 106 10.20 -13.36 11.43
N GLY A 107 9.54 -13.75 12.53
CA GLY A 107 8.44 -12.98 13.12
C GLY A 107 7.18 -12.87 12.24
N ALA A 108 6.93 -13.90 11.41
CA ALA A 108 5.75 -13.96 10.55
C ALA A 108 4.43 -13.95 11.35
N GLU A 109 4.39 -14.60 12.51
CA GLU A 109 3.20 -14.61 13.36
C GLU A 109 2.93 -13.24 14.01
N ALA A 110 3.99 -12.52 14.40
CA ALA A 110 3.86 -11.15 14.90
C ALA A 110 3.38 -10.21 13.80
N ALA A 111 3.93 -10.33 12.58
CA ALA A 111 3.48 -9.56 11.42
C ALA A 111 2.03 -9.86 11.04
N LYS A 112 1.60 -11.13 11.12
CA LYS A 112 0.20 -11.52 10.92
C LYS A 112 -0.71 -10.92 11.98
N SER A 113 -0.37 -11.06 13.25
CA SER A 113 -1.11 -10.48 14.38
C SER A 113 -1.24 -8.95 14.24
N PHE A 114 -0.17 -8.29 13.81
CA PHE A 114 -0.16 -6.87 13.48
C PHE A 114 -1.19 -6.52 12.41
N ARG A 115 -1.18 -7.22 11.27
CA ARG A 115 -2.09 -6.97 10.14
C ARG A 115 -3.54 -7.10 10.57
N GLU A 116 -3.86 -8.17 11.27
CA GLU A 116 -5.22 -8.42 11.75
C GLU A 116 -5.71 -7.33 12.73
N ALA A 117 -4.86 -6.93 13.68
CA ALA A 117 -5.19 -5.88 14.64
C ALA A 117 -5.42 -4.53 13.94
N ALA A 118 -4.53 -4.16 13.00
CA ALA A 118 -4.66 -2.93 12.24
C ALA A 118 -5.93 -2.92 11.40
N THR A 119 -6.24 -4.02 10.70
CA THR A 119 -7.44 -4.15 9.87
C THR A 119 -8.72 -4.09 10.71
N ARG A 120 -8.79 -4.81 11.84
CA ARG A 120 -9.93 -4.72 12.77
C ARG A 120 -10.16 -3.30 13.27
N LYS A 121 -9.09 -2.60 13.64
CA LYS A 121 -9.16 -1.22 14.12
C LYS A 121 -9.72 -0.28 13.06
N VAL A 122 -9.22 -0.31 11.83
CA VAL A 122 -9.72 0.56 10.76
C VAL A 122 -11.14 0.19 10.34
N ALA A 123 -11.47 -1.10 10.26
CA ALA A 123 -12.83 -1.54 9.96
C ALA A 123 -13.86 -1.04 10.99
N SER A 124 -13.45 -0.91 12.26
CA SER A 124 -14.33 -0.36 13.32
C SER A 124 -14.58 1.15 13.22
N ASN A 125 -13.83 1.89 12.40
CA ASN A 125 -14.03 3.34 12.24
C ASN A 125 -15.25 3.68 11.38
N LEU A 126 -15.73 2.78 10.52
CA LEU A 126 -16.89 3.08 9.69
C LEU A 126 -18.18 2.99 10.53
N PRO A 127 -18.90 4.11 10.71
CA PRO A 127 -20.18 4.10 11.41
C PRO A 127 -21.33 3.61 10.51
N ILE A 128 -21.07 3.41 9.22
CA ILE A 128 -22.05 3.02 8.21
C ILE A 128 -21.71 1.64 7.63
N GLU A 129 -22.74 0.86 7.32
CA GLU A 129 -22.59 -0.38 6.57
C GLU A 129 -22.34 -0.07 5.08
N ALA A 130 -21.07 -0.09 4.66
CA ALA A 130 -20.66 0.24 3.29
C ALA A 130 -21.40 -0.58 2.21
N THR A 131 -21.79 -1.82 2.52
CA THR A 131 -22.56 -2.70 1.61
C THR A 131 -23.97 -2.20 1.32
N LYS A 132 -24.57 -1.41 2.23
CA LYS A 132 -25.89 -0.79 2.03
C LYS A 132 -25.82 0.50 1.20
N LEU A 133 -24.63 1.10 1.10
CA LEU A 133 -24.44 2.41 0.48
C LEU A 133 -24.76 2.40 -1.02
N SER A 134 -24.37 1.35 -1.74
CA SER A 134 -24.63 1.24 -3.18
C SER A 134 -26.13 1.17 -3.49
N GLY A 135 -26.90 0.44 -2.70
CA GLY A 135 -28.36 0.37 -2.83
C GLY A 135 -29.01 1.71 -2.51
N TRP A 136 -28.60 2.33 -1.39
CA TRP A 136 -29.09 3.67 -1.04
C TRP A 136 -28.81 4.70 -2.13
N LEU A 137 -27.59 4.73 -2.69
CA LEU A 137 -27.24 5.63 -3.79
C LEU A 137 -28.07 5.35 -5.04
N ALA A 138 -28.27 4.09 -5.42
CA ALA A 138 -29.11 3.75 -6.56
C ALA A 138 -30.57 4.23 -6.39
N ASP A 139 -31.11 4.16 -5.18
CA ASP A 139 -32.49 4.53 -4.87
C ASP A 139 -32.68 6.05 -4.67
N ASN A 140 -31.61 6.81 -4.37
CA ASN A 140 -31.71 8.21 -3.93
C ASN A 140 -30.86 9.20 -4.76
N TYR A 141 -30.05 8.72 -5.71
CA TYR A 141 -29.27 9.60 -6.58
C TYR A 141 -30.12 10.00 -7.80
N GLU A 142 -30.69 11.20 -7.76
CA GLU A 142 -31.29 11.84 -8.93
C GLU A 142 -30.17 12.43 -9.81
N HIS A 143 -30.18 12.10 -11.10
CA HIS A 143 -29.22 12.58 -12.10
C HIS A 143 -29.36 14.08 -12.40
#